data_AF-A0A356EV42-F1
#
_entry.id   AF-A0A356EV42-F1
#
_cell.length_a   1.000
_cell.length_b   1.000
_cell.length_c   1.000
_cell.angle_alpha   90.00
_cell.angle_beta   90.00
_cell.angle_gamma   90.00
#
_symmetry.space_group_name_H-M   'P 1'
#
loop_
_entity.id
_entity.type
_entity.pdbx_description
1 polymer ?
#
loop_
_entity_poly.entity_id
_entity_poly.type
_entity_poly.pdbx_seq_one_letter_code
_entity_poly.pdbx_strand_id
1 'polypeptide(L)'
;MGIEVTLREVPPGEADRMPPDADLLYAELPLWEPVIDACELLDAEGPSGQASPYMSHALRQLRHANDWQQVRPILRRIHRIAFNDVAVIPLWQMRDHFAYHASLRDVGGRPVTLYENVEQWKLTDDVPPEKP
;
A
#
# COMPACT_ATOMS: atom_id res chain seq x y z
N MET A 1 2.57 -1.07 30.91
CA MET A 1 2.98 -2.39 30.37
C MET A 1 4.50 -2.37 30.27
N GLY A 2 5.20 -3.26 30.96
CA GLY A 2 6.67 -3.31 31.04
C GLY A 2 7.28 -4.31 30.08
N ILE A 3 6.90 -4.25 28.80
CA ILE A 3 7.50 -5.10 27.76
C ILE A 3 8.80 -4.41 27.34
N GLU A 4 9.92 -5.12 27.44
CA GLU A 4 11.20 -4.65 26.97
C GLU A 4 11.23 -4.70 25.44
N VAL A 5 11.55 -3.57 24.81
CA VAL A 5 11.57 -3.44 23.34
C VAL A 5 12.96 -2.98 22.93
N THR A 6 13.57 -3.71 22.00
CA THR A 6 14.84 -3.33 21.39
C THR A 6 14.58 -2.90 19.96
N LEU A 7 14.99 -1.68 19.61
CA LEU A 7 14.93 -1.19 18.23
C LEU A 7 16.23 -1.55 17.52
N ARG A 8 16.09 -2.10 16.31
CA ARG A 8 17.20 -2.36 15.39
C ARG A 8 16.90 -1.66 14.07
N GLU A 9 17.85 -0.85 13.63
CA GLU A 9 17.81 -0.27 12.29
C GLU A 9 18.23 -1.33 11.27
N VAL A 10 17.47 -1.43 10.17
CA VAL A 10 17.76 -2.34 9.05
C VAL A 10 18.14 -1.47 7.85
N PRO A 11 19.23 -1.76 7.14
CA PRO A 11 19.62 -1.00 5.95
C PRO A 11 18.50 -0.98 4.88
N PRO A 12 18.38 0.10 4.09
CA PRO A 12 17.44 0.15 2.98
C PRO A 12 17.63 -1.04 2.01
N GLY A 13 16.54 -1.71 1.64
CA GLY A 13 16.57 -2.88 0.74
C GLY A 13 16.94 -4.21 1.41
N GLU A 14 17.27 -4.23 2.71
CA GLU A 14 17.48 -5.46 3.48
C GLU A 14 16.23 -5.87 4.29
N ALA A 15 15.17 -5.07 4.22
CA ALA A 15 13.93 -5.22 4.98
C ALA A 15 12.73 -5.74 4.15
N ASP A 16 12.97 -6.35 2.99
CA ASP A 16 11.89 -6.87 2.12
C ASP A 16 11.09 -7.99 2.81
N ARG A 17 11.71 -8.66 3.79
CA ARG A 17 11.08 -9.69 4.62
C ARG A 17 11.54 -9.54 6.07
N MET A 18 10.67 -9.96 6.98
CA MET A 18 10.95 -9.99 8.41
C MET A 18 12.21 -10.83 8.67
N PRO A 19 13.24 -10.23 9.27
CA PRO A 19 14.43 -10.97 9.67
C PRO A 19 14.06 -12.12 10.62
N PRO A 20 14.77 -13.26 10.56
CA PRO A 20 14.42 -14.44 11.36
C PRO A 20 14.56 -14.23 12.88
N ASP A 21 15.28 -13.19 13.29
CA ASP A 21 15.51 -12.81 14.68
C ASP A 21 14.68 -11.57 15.12
N ALA A 22 13.75 -11.11 14.28
CA ALA A 22 12.85 -10.01 14.59
C ALA A 22 11.44 -10.52 14.90
N ASP A 23 10.83 -9.97 15.95
CA ASP A 23 9.43 -10.24 16.29
C ASP A 23 8.45 -9.32 15.53
N LEU A 24 8.91 -8.11 15.17
CA LEU A 24 8.14 -7.11 14.45
C LEU A 24 9.01 -6.42 13.40
N LEU A 25 8.43 -6.16 12.24
CA LEU A 25 9.02 -5.37 11.17
C LEU A 25 8.17 -4.12 10.92
N TYR A 26 8.81 -2.95 10.96
CA TYR A 26 8.21 -1.73 10.43
C TYR A 26 8.40 -1.72 8.92
N ALA A 27 7.30 -1.68 8.17
CA ALA A 27 7.30 -1.69 6.73
C ALA A 27 6.27 -0.72 6.16
N GLU A 28 6.60 -0.10 5.03
CA GLU A 28 5.66 0.60 4.18
C GLU A 28 5.14 -0.37 3.14
N LEU A 29 3.83 -0.65 3.17
CA LEU A 29 3.21 -1.64 2.30
C LEU A 29 2.36 -0.92 1.24
N PRO A 30 2.84 -0.79 -0.01
CA PRO A 30 2.03 -0.21 -1.07
C PRO A 30 0.87 -1.15 -1.41
N LEU A 31 -0.34 -0.60 -1.46
CA LEU A 31 -1.56 -1.32 -1.87
C LEU A 31 -2.33 -0.45 -2.85
N TRP A 32 -2.08 -0.66 -4.14
CA TRP A 32 -2.67 0.06 -5.27
C TRP A 32 -3.89 -0.68 -5.81
N GLU A 33 -3.72 -1.96 -6.16
CA GLU A 33 -4.76 -2.84 -6.68
C GLU A 33 -4.88 -4.09 -5.79
N PRO A 34 -5.87 -4.11 -4.86
CA PRO A 34 -6.01 -5.20 -3.90
C PRO A 34 -6.13 -6.59 -4.51
N VAL A 35 -6.62 -6.71 -5.76
CA VAL A 35 -6.72 -8.01 -6.43
C VAL A 35 -5.36 -8.62 -6.72
N ILE A 36 -4.36 -7.78 -7.01
CA ILE A 36 -3.00 -8.19 -7.34
C ILE A 36 -2.15 -8.19 -6.07
N ASP A 37 -2.12 -7.05 -5.39
CA ASP A 37 -1.16 -6.75 -4.33
C ASP A 37 -1.39 -7.58 -3.06
N ALA A 38 -2.63 -8.00 -2.79
CA ALA A 38 -2.92 -8.81 -1.60
C ALA A 38 -2.14 -10.13 -1.59
N CYS A 39 -1.83 -10.70 -2.76
CA CYS A 39 -1.04 -11.92 -2.86
C CYS A 39 0.44 -11.66 -2.50
N GLU A 40 1.01 -10.56 -2.98
CA GLU A 40 2.41 -10.25 -2.69
C GLU A 40 2.63 -9.88 -1.21
N LEU A 41 1.63 -9.24 -0.59
CA LEU A 41 1.74 -8.76 0.78
C LEU A 41 1.40 -9.80 1.85
N LEU A 42 0.45 -10.70 1.58
CA LEU A 42 -0.15 -11.56 2.62
C LEU A 42 0.07 -13.07 2.41
N ASP A 43 0.76 -13.46 1.33
CA ASP A 43 1.19 -14.85 1.13
C ASP A 43 2.49 -15.13 1.91
N ALA A 44 2.91 -16.39 1.98
CA ALA A 44 4.07 -16.81 2.75
C ALA A 44 5.40 -16.24 2.24
N GLU A 45 5.44 -15.77 0.98
CA GLU A 45 6.59 -15.09 0.40
C GLU A 45 6.57 -13.56 0.61
N GLY A 46 5.51 -13.03 1.23
CA GLY A 46 5.41 -11.61 1.55
C GLY A 46 6.28 -11.20 2.74
N PRO A 47 6.17 -9.93 3.18
CA PRO A 47 7.06 -9.36 4.19
C PRO A 47 7.00 -10.06 5.56
N SER A 48 5.86 -10.59 5.97
CA SER A 48 5.74 -11.39 7.20
C SER A 48 6.47 -12.74 7.11
N GLY A 49 6.73 -13.20 5.88
CA GLY A 49 7.32 -14.50 5.60
C GLY A 49 6.46 -15.71 6.00
N GLN A 50 5.20 -15.49 6.37
CA GLN A 50 4.29 -16.49 6.90
C GLN A 50 2.86 -16.16 6.49
N ALA A 51 2.06 -17.19 6.20
CA ALA A 51 0.63 -17.05 5.94
C ALA A 51 -0.15 -18.18 6.63
N SER A 52 -1.25 -17.84 7.28
CA SER A 52 -2.12 -18.86 7.87
C SER A 52 -2.77 -19.71 6.77
N PRO A 53 -3.15 -20.97 7.04
CA PRO A 53 -3.84 -21.81 6.06
C PRO A 53 -5.12 -21.17 5.52
N TYR A 54 -5.81 -20.37 6.36
CA TYR A 54 -6.99 -19.62 5.98
C TYR A 54 -6.66 -18.49 5.00
N MET A 55 -5.58 -17.75 5.25
CA MET A 55 -5.09 -16.71 4.34
C MET A 55 -4.68 -17.31 2.99
N SER A 56 -3.83 -18.34 2.99
CA SER A 56 -3.38 -18.99 1.75
C SER A 56 -4.54 -19.55 0.93
N HIS A 57 -5.57 -20.09 1.58
CA HIS A 57 -6.79 -20.52 0.90
C HIS A 57 -7.54 -19.35 0.26
N ALA A 58 -7.76 -18.26 0.99
CA ALA A 58 -8.46 -17.09 0.48
C ALA A 58 -7.71 -16.43 -0.69
N LEU A 59 -6.38 -16.34 -0.63
CA LEU A 59 -5.55 -15.84 -1.72
C LEU A 59 -5.62 -16.76 -2.96
N ARG A 60 -5.61 -18.08 -2.79
CA ARG A 60 -5.86 -19.01 -3.92
C ARG A 60 -7.24 -18.80 -4.55
N GLN A 61 -8.27 -18.58 -3.74
CA GLN A 61 -9.61 -18.28 -4.27
C GLN A 61 -9.61 -16.97 -5.07
N LEU A 62 -8.90 -15.95 -4.58
CA LEU A 62 -8.77 -14.67 -5.29
C LEU A 62 -8.10 -14.86 -6.66
N ARG A 63 -7.01 -15.65 -6.74
CA ARG A 63 -6.31 -15.98 -7.99
C ARG A 63 -7.17 -16.72 -9.03
N HIS A 64 -8.23 -17.41 -8.60
CA HIS A 64 -9.14 -18.14 -9.49
C HIS A 64 -10.44 -17.38 -9.80
N ALA A 65 -10.67 -16.22 -9.18
CA ALA A 65 -11.87 -15.44 -9.41
C ALA A 65 -11.80 -14.76 -10.78
N ASN A 66 -12.83 -14.95 -11.62
CA ASN A 66 -12.86 -14.43 -12.99
C ASN A 66 -13.80 -13.24 -13.16
N ASP A 67 -14.50 -12.83 -12.10
CA ASP A 67 -15.43 -11.70 -12.14
C ASP A 67 -15.46 -10.92 -10.82
N TRP A 68 -15.92 -9.68 -10.91
CA TRP A 68 -15.99 -8.77 -9.77
C TRP A 68 -17.01 -9.17 -8.70
N GLN A 69 -18.04 -9.95 -9.05
CA GLN A 69 -19.01 -10.44 -8.08
C GLN A 69 -18.38 -11.44 -7.12
N GLN A 70 -17.40 -12.22 -7.60
CA GLN A 70 -16.60 -13.15 -6.80
C GLN A 70 -15.45 -12.45 -6.05
N VAL A 71 -14.73 -11.53 -6.70
CA VAL A 71 -13.57 -10.85 -6.12
C VAL A 71 -13.92 -10.09 -4.85
N ARG A 72 -14.99 -9.28 -4.88
CA ARG A 72 -15.35 -8.38 -3.77
C ARG A 72 -15.59 -9.11 -2.43
N PRO A 73 -16.37 -10.20 -2.34
CA PRO A 73 -16.51 -10.95 -1.09
C PRO A 73 -15.22 -11.65 -0.66
N ILE A 74 -14.37 -12.09 -1.59
CA ILE A 74 -13.07 -12.71 -1.27
C ILE A 74 -12.13 -11.69 -0.62
N LEU A 75 -12.01 -10.48 -1.19
CA LEU A 75 -11.17 -9.41 -0.61
C LEU A 75 -11.62 -9.01 0.80
N ARG A 76 -12.93 -8.93 1.05
CA ARG A 76 -13.46 -8.69 2.41
C ARG A 76 -13.10 -9.81 3.39
N ARG A 77 -13.07 -11.06 2.91
CA ARG A 77 -12.64 -12.20 3.71
C ARG A 77 -11.15 -12.12 4.02
N ILE A 78 -10.31 -11.82 3.03
CA ILE A 78 -8.87 -11.60 3.20
C ILE A 78 -8.61 -10.52 4.26
N HIS A 79 -9.27 -9.37 4.14
CA HIS A 79 -9.14 -8.28 5.11
C HIS A 79 -9.48 -8.74 6.54
N ARG A 80 -10.55 -9.51 6.71
CA ARG A 80 -10.94 -10.02 8.03
C ARG A 80 -9.96 -11.06 8.58
N ILE A 81 -9.38 -11.92 7.73
CA ILE A 81 -8.34 -12.86 8.15
C ILE A 81 -7.10 -12.08 8.61
N ALA A 82 -6.63 -11.11 7.80
CA ALA A 82 -5.48 -10.28 8.14
C ALA A 82 -5.66 -9.57 9.49
N PHE A 83 -6.86 -9.04 9.74
CA PHE A 83 -7.20 -8.41 11.02
C PHE A 83 -7.19 -9.39 12.19
N ASN A 84 -7.79 -10.57 12.03
CA ASN A 84 -7.90 -11.55 13.10
C ASN A 84 -6.57 -12.24 13.45
N ASP A 85 -5.75 -12.51 12.43
CA ASP A 85 -4.44 -13.14 12.59
C ASP A 85 -3.38 -12.14 13.06
N VAL A 86 -3.72 -10.85 13.15
CA VAL A 86 -2.80 -9.73 13.43
C VAL A 86 -1.59 -9.78 12.50
N ALA A 87 -1.83 -10.15 11.24
CA ALA A 87 -0.77 -10.29 10.23
C ALA A 87 -0.12 -8.94 9.91
N VAL A 88 -0.87 -7.85 10.05
CA VAL A 88 -0.41 -6.46 9.89
C VAL A 88 -1.06 -5.59 10.95
N ILE A 89 -0.26 -4.76 11.63
CA ILE A 89 -0.74 -3.75 12.57
C ILE A 89 -0.73 -2.40 11.84
N PRO A 90 -1.89 -1.86 11.43
CA PRO A 90 -1.94 -0.59 10.71
C PRO A 90 -1.58 0.55 11.67
N LEU A 91 -0.57 1.34 11.31
CA LEU A 91 -0.17 2.53 12.07
C LEU A 91 -0.87 3.77 11.51
N TRP A 92 -0.66 4.04 10.23
CA TRP A 92 -1.22 5.16 9.49
C TRP A 92 -1.23 4.82 7.99
N GLN A 93 -1.97 5.60 7.21
CA GLN A 93 -2.01 5.48 5.76
C GLN A 93 -1.54 6.81 5.17
N MET A 94 -0.61 6.75 4.20
CA MET A 94 -0.19 7.92 3.45
C MET A 94 -1.39 8.49 2.67
N ARG A 95 -1.52 9.81 2.65
CA ARG A 95 -2.38 10.51 1.68
C ARG A 95 -1.48 11.38 0.83
N ASP A 96 -1.50 11.14 -0.47
CA ASP A 96 -0.67 11.90 -1.38
C ASP A 96 -1.16 13.35 -1.45
N HIS A 97 -0.21 14.27 -1.27
CA HIS A 97 -0.43 15.70 -1.46
C HIS A 97 0.53 16.15 -2.55
N PHE A 98 -0.02 16.61 -3.67
CA PHE A 98 0.77 17.02 -4.82
C PHE A 98 0.94 18.54 -4.83
N ALA A 99 2.19 18.98 -4.96
CA ALA A 99 2.53 20.36 -5.21
C ALA A 99 2.87 20.54 -6.69
N TYR A 100 2.30 21.56 -7.32
CA TYR A 100 2.61 21.93 -8.69
C TYR A 100 2.76 23.45 -8.80
N HIS A 101 3.51 23.90 -9.81
CA HIS A 101 3.73 25.31 -10.05
C HIS A 101 2.43 25.99 -10.51
N ALA A 102 2.19 27.23 -10.10
CA ALA A 102 0.95 27.95 -10.41
C ALA A 102 0.70 28.16 -11.91
N SER A 103 1.75 28.07 -12.74
CA SER A 103 1.62 28.13 -14.21
C SER A 103 1.10 26.83 -14.85
N LEU A 104 1.07 25.73 -14.10
CA LEU A 104 0.63 24.43 -14.59
C LEU A 104 -0.90 24.32 -14.49
N ARG A 105 -1.54 24.12 -15.64
CA ARG A 105 -2.99 23.95 -15.78
C ARG A 105 -3.32 22.54 -16.22
N ASP A 106 -4.61 22.20 -16.12
CA ASP A 106 -5.17 20.92 -16.56
C ASP A 106 -4.61 19.68 -15.83
N VAL A 107 -4.08 19.85 -14.61
CA VAL A 107 -3.55 18.77 -13.73
C VAL A 107 -4.65 17.86 -13.16
N GLY A 108 -5.92 18.28 -13.26
CA GLY A 108 -7.06 17.59 -12.64
C GLY A 108 -7.23 17.96 -11.15
N GLY A 109 -8.45 17.79 -10.63
CA GLY A 109 -8.80 18.25 -9.29
C GLY A 109 -8.31 17.36 -8.14
N ARG A 110 -8.14 16.06 -8.40
CA ARG A 110 -7.69 15.04 -7.44
C ARG A 110 -7.03 13.88 -8.19
N PRO A 111 -5.81 14.07 -8.71
CA PRO A 111 -5.09 12.96 -9.32
C PRO A 111 -4.84 11.87 -8.27
N VAL A 112 -4.94 10.60 -8.69
CA VAL A 112 -4.64 9.40 -7.91
C VAL A 112 -3.13 9.14 -7.90
N THR A 113 -2.41 9.56 -8.96
CA THR A 113 -0.95 9.45 -9.06
C THR A 113 -0.33 10.75 -9.55
N LEU A 114 0.97 10.98 -9.25
CA LEU A 114 1.65 12.25 -9.49
C LEU A 114 1.59 12.73 -10.95
N TYR A 115 1.68 11.82 -11.92
CA TYR A 115 1.72 12.13 -13.36
C TYR A 115 0.48 11.70 -14.11
N GLU A 116 -0.65 11.63 -13.42
CA GLU A 116 -1.92 11.30 -14.06
C GLU A 116 -2.27 12.33 -15.13
N ASN A 117 -2.57 11.84 -16.34
CA ASN A 117 -2.92 12.64 -17.51
C ASN A 117 -1.88 13.74 -17.86
N VAL A 118 -0.58 13.47 -17.62
CA VAL A 118 0.51 14.44 -17.87
C VAL A 118 0.52 14.99 -19.29
N GLU A 119 0.03 14.22 -20.26
CA GLU A 119 -0.12 14.64 -21.66
C GLU A 119 -1.15 15.77 -21.87
N GLN A 120 -2.04 15.98 -20.91
CA GLN A 120 -3.05 17.03 -20.93
C GLN A 120 -2.56 18.31 -20.24
N TRP A 121 -1.46 18.23 -19.50
CA TRP A 121 -0.94 19.35 -18.74
C TRP A 121 -0.43 20.46 -19.67
N LYS A 122 -0.72 21.70 -19.30
CA LYS A 122 -0.29 22.87 -20.07
C LYS A 122 0.43 23.86 -19.19
N LEU A 123 1.53 24.39 -19.72
CA LEU A 123 2.20 25.55 -19.15
C LEU A 123 1.49 26.80 -19.66
N THR A 124 1.12 27.68 -18.73
CA THR A 124 0.62 29.02 -19.04
C THR A 124 1.74 30.02 -18.75
N ASP A 125 2.02 30.94 -19.67
CA ASP A 125 2.98 32.03 -19.45
C ASP A 125 2.44 33.13 -18.50
N ASP A 126 1.23 32.95 -17.96
CA ASP A 126 0.65 33.85 -16.97
C ASP A 126 1.43 33.75 -15.65
N VAL A 127 2.34 34.71 -15.46
CA VAL A 127 2.98 34.99 -14.18
C VAL A 127 1.89 35.29 -13.16
N PRO A 128 1.78 34.55 -12.04
CA PRO A 128 0.84 34.89 -10.99
C PRO A 128 1.15 36.30 -10.48
N PRO A 129 0.15 37.18 -10.24
CA PRO A 129 0.42 38.45 -9.60
C PRO A 129 1.08 38.18 -8.25
N GLU A 130 2.22 38.82 -8.02
CA GLU A 130 2.95 38.77 -6.75
C GLU A 130 1.97 39.14 -5.62
N LYS A 131 1.81 38.24 -4.64
CA LYS A 131 0.94 38.53 -3.50
C LYS A 131 1.56 39.68 -2.70
N PRO A 132 0.79 40.73 -2.35
CA PRO A 132 1.27 41.82 -1.51
C PRO A 132 1.57 41.37 -0.07
#